data_AF-A0A3A2ZS05-F1
#
_entry.id   AF-A0A3A2ZS05-F1
#
_cell.length_a   1.000
_cell.length_b   1.000
_cell.length_c   1.000
_cell.angle_alpha   90.00
_cell.angle_beta   90.00
_cell.angle_gamma   90.00
#
_symmetry.space_group_name_H-M   'P 1'
#
loop_
_entity.id
_entity.type
_entity.pdbx_description
1 polymer ?
#
loop_
_entity_poly.entity_id
_entity_poly.type
_entity_poly.pdbx_seq_one_letter_code
_entity_poly.pdbx_strand_id
1 'polypeptide(L)'
;MASVYVPYFYIQKYALQLHINGEMAFYLLSMMNATSLIGRLGPNWLADRFGGLNIMAPTCFFTAVILFLWRLVDNPAGLIVIALLYGFISGGMISLPPSTIANLTSKRAELGTRMGLAYSIAAFGGLIGNPIAGACLRDHAGDAQREFQGPWFFAGAFMLLATGCLVFT
;
A
#
# COMPACT_ATOMS: atom_id res chain seq x y z
N MET A 1 -5.44 -6.07 1.64
CA MET A 1 -4.85 -5.43 2.84
C MET A 1 -3.48 -5.97 3.23
N ALA A 2 -3.13 -7.22 2.88
CA ALA A 2 -1.85 -7.82 3.28
C ALA A 2 -0.58 -7.08 2.82
N SER A 3 -0.62 -6.40 1.68
CA SER A 3 0.56 -5.72 1.09
C SER A 3 0.61 -4.20 1.32
N VAL A 4 -0.52 -3.55 1.62
CA VAL A 4 -0.62 -2.07 1.69
C VAL A 4 0.22 -1.49 2.83
N TYR A 5 0.27 -2.18 3.97
CA TYR A 5 0.92 -1.69 5.18
C TYR A 5 2.40 -2.05 5.28
N VAL A 6 2.91 -2.92 4.39
CA VAL A 6 4.30 -3.37 4.41
C VAL A 6 5.26 -2.17 4.30
N PRO A 7 5.10 -1.22 3.35
CA PRO A 7 5.98 -0.05 3.29
C PRO A 7 5.84 0.88 4.48
N TYR A 8 4.63 1.09 4.99
CA TYR A 8 4.43 1.88 6.20
C TYR A 8 5.19 1.31 7.40
N PHE A 9 5.26 -0.02 7.51
CA PHE A 9 5.95 -0.69 8.59
C PHE A 9 7.48 -0.69 8.43
N TYR A 10 7.97 -0.94 7.21
CA TYR A 10 9.40 -1.15 6.97
C TYR A 10 10.17 0.09 6.51
N ILE A 11 9.51 1.20 6.12
CA ILE A 11 10.18 2.40 5.59
C ILE A 11 11.21 2.99 6.56
N GLN A 12 10.87 3.09 7.85
CA GLN A 12 11.78 3.66 8.85
C GLN A 12 13.00 2.76 9.03
N LYS A 13 12.78 1.44 9.17
CA LYS A 13 13.86 0.46 9.29
C LYS A 13 14.76 0.46 8.06
N TYR A 14 14.18 0.57 6.87
CA TYR A 14 14.91 0.65 5.61
C TYR A 14 15.79 1.92 5.52
N ALA A 15 15.25 3.08 5.89
CA ALA A 15 16.00 4.33 5.91
C ALA A 15 17.17 4.30 6.91
N LEU A 16 16.95 3.75 8.11
CA LEU A 16 18.02 3.57 9.10
C LEU A 16 19.13 2.63 8.61
N GLN A 17 18.76 1.54 7.91
CA GLN A 17 19.72 0.60 7.33
C GLN A 17 20.53 1.23 6.18
N LEU A 18 19.99 2.25 5.51
CA LEU A 18 20.71 3.08 4.53
C LEU A 18 21.57 4.18 5.19
N HIS A 19 21.73 4.15 6.52
CA HIS A 19 22.47 5.16 7.30
C HIS A 19 21.92 6.59 7.17
N ILE A 20 20.62 6.73 6.90
CA ILE A 20 19.94 8.03 6.88
C ILE A 20 19.60 8.45 8.32
N ASN A 21 19.67 9.76 8.59
CA ASN A 21 19.35 10.33 9.90
C ASN A 21 17.98 9.81 10.42
N GLY A 22 17.95 9.39 11.69
CA GLY A 22 16.74 8.88 12.35
C GLY A 22 15.58 9.87 12.38
N GLU A 23 15.84 11.18 12.44
CA GLU A 23 14.80 12.21 12.33
C GLU A 23 14.10 12.15 10.96
N MET A 24 14.89 12.04 9.88
CA MET A 24 14.36 11.90 8.53
C MET A 24 13.61 10.57 8.35
N ALA A 25 14.14 9.47 8.89
CA ALA A 25 13.47 8.17 8.86
C ALA A 25 12.09 8.24 9.53
N PHE A 26 11.97 8.92 10.67
CA PHE A 26 10.69 9.16 11.35
C PHE A 26 9.73 10.00 10.48
N TYR A 27 10.22 11.10 9.89
CA TYR A 27 9.40 11.97 9.04
C TYR A 27 8.92 11.31 7.76
N LEU A 28 9.62 10.31 7.20
CA LEU A 28 9.13 9.54 6.04
C LEU A 28 7.75 8.93 6.28
N LEU A 29 7.53 8.33 7.45
CA LEU A 29 6.22 7.75 7.78
C LEU A 29 5.14 8.85 7.90
N SER A 30 5.48 9.97 8.53
CA SER A 30 4.58 11.12 8.65
C SER A 30 4.20 11.70 7.28
N MET A 31 5.17 11.82 6.37
CA MET A 31 4.96 12.26 4.99
C MET A 31 4.05 11.29 4.20
N MET A 32 4.23 9.97 4.36
CA MET A 32 3.34 8.98 3.74
C MET A 32 1.89 9.10 4.23
N ASN A 33 1.69 9.36 5.52
CA ASN A 33 0.34 9.54 6.08
C ASN A 33 -0.29 10.85 5.61
N ALA A 34 0.48 11.94 5.58
CA ALA A 34 0.00 13.24 5.09
C ALA A 34 -0.42 13.18 3.61
N THR A 35 0.41 12.56 2.76
CA THR A 35 0.06 12.36 1.34
C THR A 35 -1.04 11.34 1.13
N SER A 36 -1.18 10.34 2.01
CA SER A 36 -2.31 9.41 2.01
C SER A 36 -3.63 10.12 2.23
N LEU A 37 -3.70 11.13 3.11
CA LEU A 37 -4.90 11.94 3.28
C LEU A 37 -5.30 12.62 1.96
N ILE A 38 -4.35 13.23 1.26
CA ILE A 38 -4.58 13.88 -0.04
C ILE A 38 -4.99 12.84 -1.09
N GLY A 39 -4.32 11.69 -1.07
CA GLY A 39 -4.59 10.52 -1.90
C GLY A 39 -5.94 9.85 -1.62
N ARG A 40 -6.61 10.15 -0.51
CA ARG A 40 -8.00 9.72 -0.27
C ARG A 40 -9.01 10.64 -0.94
N LEU A 41 -8.65 11.86 -1.31
CA LEU A 41 -9.61 12.78 -1.94
C LEU A 41 -9.66 12.57 -3.45
N GLY A 42 -8.50 12.55 -4.11
CA GLY A 42 -8.42 12.49 -5.59
C GLY A 42 -9.01 11.22 -6.21
N PRO A 43 -8.45 10.03 -5.92
CA PRO A 43 -8.97 8.74 -6.37
C PRO A 43 -10.44 8.50 -6.03
N ASN A 44 -10.93 8.91 -4.85
CA ASN A 44 -12.35 8.75 -4.51
C ASN A 44 -13.24 9.66 -5.36
N TRP A 45 -12.86 10.92 -5.54
CA TRP A 45 -13.58 11.82 -6.44
C TRP A 45 -13.64 11.28 -7.87
N LEU A 46 -12.55 10.64 -8.32
CA LEU A 46 -12.51 9.99 -9.63
C LEU A 46 -13.40 8.73 -9.67
N ALA A 47 -13.42 7.94 -8.61
CA ALA A 47 -14.25 6.75 -8.47
C ALA A 47 -15.75 7.07 -8.46
N ASP A 48 -16.15 8.22 -7.90
CA ASP A 48 -17.54 8.67 -7.95
C ASP A 48 -18.02 8.95 -9.39
N ARG A 49 -17.10 9.26 -10.32
CA ARG A 49 -17.41 9.55 -11.73
C ARG A 49 -17.24 8.37 -12.67
N PHE A 50 -16.19 7.57 -12.47
CA PHE A 50 -15.78 6.51 -13.38
C PHE A 50 -16.06 5.10 -12.84
N GLY A 51 -16.57 4.99 -11.61
CA GLY A 51 -16.84 3.74 -10.92
C GLY A 51 -15.67 3.28 -10.05
N GLY A 52 -15.98 2.80 -8.84
CA GLY A 52 -14.99 2.36 -7.85
C GLY A 52 -14.03 1.29 -8.36
N LEU A 53 -14.55 0.23 -8.98
CA LEU A 53 -13.73 -0.87 -9.50
C LEU A 53 -12.75 -0.41 -10.60
N ASN A 54 -13.20 0.46 -11.50
CA ASN A 54 -12.39 0.99 -12.60
C ASN A 54 -11.22 1.85 -12.12
N ILE A 55 -11.34 2.49 -10.95
CA ILE A 55 -10.25 3.27 -10.35
C ILE A 55 -9.40 2.42 -9.40
N MET A 56 -9.97 1.40 -8.77
CA MET A 56 -9.21 0.49 -7.91
C MET A 56 -8.14 -0.28 -8.70
N ALA A 57 -8.45 -0.82 -9.87
CA ALA A 57 -7.48 -1.58 -10.68
C ALA A 57 -6.21 -0.79 -11.05
N PRO A 58 -6.26 0.40 -11.67
CA PRO A 58 -5.06 1.18 -11.97
C PRO A 58 -4.33 1.62 -10.70
N THR A 59 -5.06 1.94 -9.62
CA THR A 59 -4.44 2.32 -8.34
C THR A 59 -3.65 1.15 -7.73
N CYS A 60 -4.17 -0.07 -7.77
CA CYS A 60 -3.44 -1.29 -7.39
C CYS A 60 -2.17 -1.46 -8.26
N PHE A 61 -2.31 -1.32 -9.57
CA PHE A 61 -1.22 -1.50 -10.51
C PHE A 61 -0.07 -0.52 -10.24
N PHE A 62 -0.37 0.78 -10.12
CA PHE A 62 0.66 1.78 -9.81
C PHE A 62 1.28 1.56 -8.43
N THR A 63 0.51 1.11 -7.44
CA THR A 63 1.05 0.73 -6.13
C THR A 63 2.08 -0.39 -6.28
N ALA A 64 1.78 -1.42 -7.08
CA ALA A 64 2.71 -2.51 -7.34
C ALA A 64 3.99 -2.04 -8.03
N VAL A 65 3.86 -1.17 -9.05
CA VAL A 65 5.02 -0.58 -9.75
C VAL A 65 5.92 0.17 -8.79
N ILE A 66 5.36 1.02 -7.93
CA ILE A 66 6.14 1.76 -6.92
C ILE A 66 6.87 0.79 -5.97
N LEU A 67 6.21 -0.29 -5.54
CA LEU A 67 6.82 -1.31 -4.68
C LEU A 67 8.03 -1.97 -5.34
N PHE A 68 7.97 -2.28 -6.63
CA PHE A 68 9.14 -2.82 -7.36
C PHE A 68 10.25 -1.78 -7.54
N LEU A 69 9.89 -0.51 -7.75
CA LEU A 69 10.85 0.60 -7.86
C LEU A 69 11.52 0.93 -6.52
N TRP A 70 10.94 0.53 -5.39
CA TRP A 70 11.47 0.81 -4.05
C TRP A 70 12.91 0.34 -3.85
N ARG A 71 13.27 -0.78 -4.48
CA ARG A 71 14.63 -1.31 -4.43
C ARG A 71 15.66 -0.39 -5.09
N LEU A 72 15.26 0.43 -6.06
CA LEU A 72 16.19 1.30 -6.79
C LEU A 72 16.55 2.57 -6.00
N VAL A 73 15.90 2.79 -4.86
CA VAL A 73 16.06 3.99 -4.06
C VAL A 73 16.95 3.70 -2.84
N ASP A 74 18.10 4.36 -2.77
CA ASP A 74 19.08 4.32 -1.67
C ASP A 74 19.38 5.68 -1.05
N ASN A 75 19.03 6.77 -1.73
CA ASN A 75 19.34 8.12 -1.30
C ASN A 75 18.15 8.80 -0.61
N PRO A 76 18.41 9.78 0.28
CA PRO A 76 17.36 10.45 1.06
C PRO A 76 16.32 11.15 0.18
N ALA A 77 16.74 11.85 -0.88
CA ALA A 77 15.81 12.56 -1.77
C ALA A 77 14.85 11.59 -2.48
N GLY A 78 15.37 10.48 -2.99
CA GLY A 78 14.57 9.44 -3.62
C GLY A 78 13.58 8.79 -2.65
N LEU A 79 13.97 8.60 -1.38
CA LEU A 79 13.07 8.06 -0.36
C LEU A 79 11.91 9.00 -0.06
N ILE A 80 12.15 10.31 -0.03
CA ILE A 80 11.07 11.30 0.11
C ILE A 80 10.10 11.17 -1.06
N VAL A 81 10.61 11.20 -2.30
CA VAL A 81 9.77 11.16 -3.50
C VAL A 81 8.94 9.87 -3.54
N ILE A 82 9.55 8.71 -3.30
CA ILE A 82 8.83 7.44 -3.35
C ILE A 82 7.82 7.31 -2.20
N ALA A 83 8.13 7.84 -1.01
CA ALA A 83 7.22 7.86 0.13
C ALA A 83 5.99 8.73 -0.16
N LEU A 84 6.18 9.92 -0.75
CA LEU A 84 5.08 10.81 -1.12
C LEU A 84 4.19 10.18 -2.21
N LEU A 85 4.80 9.59 -3.25
CA LEU A 85 4.07 8.91 -4.32
C LEU A 85 3.30 7.71 -3.80
N TYR A 86 3.94 6.86 -2.99
CA TYR A 86 3.29 5.71 -2.40
C TYR A 86 2.16 6.13 -1.46
N GLY A 87 2.38 7.12 -0.60
CA GLY A 87 1.35 7.65 0.30
C GLY A 87 0.11 8.12 -0.47
N PHE A 88 0.31 8.92 -1.52
CA PHE A 88 -0.78 9.39 -2.38
C PHE A 88 -1.57 8.24 -3.04
N ILE A 89 -0.90 7.28 -3.69
CA ILE A 89 -1.60 6.20 -4.41
C ILE A 89 -2.27 5.22 -3.42
N SER A 90 -1.56 4.86 -2.34
CA SER A 90 -2.07 3.95 -1.31
C SER A 90 -3.26 4.54 -0.52
N GLY A 91 -3.38 5.88 -0.42
CA GLY A 91 -4.53 6.56 0.16
C GLY A 91 -5.85 6.21 -0.55
N GLY A 92 -5.84 6.18 -1.88
CA GLY A 92 -6.98 5.73 -2.69
C GLY A 92 -7.34 4.28 -2.37
N MET A 93 -6.33 3.40 -2.32
CA MET A 93 -6.52 1.97 -2.03
C MET A 93 -7.18 1.66 -0.69
N ILE A 94 -6.95 2.48 0.34
CA ILE A 94 -7.55 2.28 1.66
C ILE A 94 -9.02 2.75 1.68
N SER A 95 -9.35 3.75 0.87
CA SER A 95 -10.63 4.45 0.94
C SER A 95 -11.63 4.09 -0.16
N LEU A 96 -11.17 3.47 -1.26
CA LEU A 96 -12.01 2.98 -2.35
C LEU A 96 -12.82 1.70 -2.04
N PRO A 97 -12.32 0.71 -1.27
CA PRO A 97 -13.10 -0.48 -0.95
C PRO A 97 -14.45 -0.19 -0.25
N PRO A 98 -14.54 0.66 0.80
CA PRO A 98 -15.81 0.91 1.48
C PRO A 98 -16.79 1.68 0.58
N SER A 99 -16.32 2.64 -0.22
CA SER A 99 -17.17 3.36 -1.17
C SER A 99 -17.69 2.44 -2.29
N THR A 100 -16.84 1.53 -2.80
CA THR A 100 -17.23 0.54 -3.80
C THR A 100 -18.26 -0.45 -3.26
N ILE A 101 -18.08 -0.96 -2.03
CA ILE A 101 -19.06 -1.84 -1.37
C ILE A 101 -20.38 -1.10 -1.16
N ALA A 102 -20.33 0.18 -0.78
CA ALA A 102 -21.53 1.00 -0.62
C ALA A 102 -22.29 1.16 -1.95
N ASN A 103 -21.58 1.45 -3.04
CA ASN A 103 -22.18 1.60 -4.37
C ASN A 103 -22.77 0.28 -4.92
N LEU A 104 -22.16 -0.86 -4.60
CA LEU A 104 -22.65 -2.19 -5.01
C LEU A 104 -23.80 -2.73 -4.14
N THR A 105 -24.15 -2.04 -3.05
CA THR A 105 -25.17 -2.50 -2.11
C THR A 105 -26.50 -1.80 -2.33
N SER A 106 -27.44 -2.50 -2.96
CA SER A 106 -28.78 -1.96 -3.25
C SER A 106 -29.65 -1.76 -2.00
N LYS A 107 -29.48 -2.58 -0.96
CA LYS A 107 -30.25 -2.50 0.30
C LYS A 107 -29.37 -1.93 1.41
N ARG A 108 -29.70 -0.72 1.88
CA ARG A 108 -28.97 -0.05 2.98
C ARG A 108 -28.89 -0.89 4.26
N ALA A 109 -29.89 -1.73 4.53
CA ALA A 109 -29.90 -2.64 5.69
C ALA A 109 -28.77 -3.69 5.66
N GLU A 110 -28.28 -4.06 4.46
CA GLU A 110 -27.22 -5.06 4.29
C GLU A 110 -25.81 -4.44 4.20
N LEU A 111 -25.73 -3.09 4.13
CA LEU A 111 -24.46 -2.38 3.94
C LEU A 111 -23.46 -2.67 5.06
N GLY A 112 -23.91 -2.55 6.32
CA GLY A 112 -23.07 -2.83 7.49
C GLY A 112 -22.55 -4.26 7.50
N THR A 113 -23.40 -5.24 7.18
CA THR A 113 -23.02 -6.66 7.13
C THR A 113 -22.01 -6.93 6.02
N ARG A 114 -22.21 -6.38 4.81
CA ARG A 114 -21.30 -6.55 3.68
C ARG A 114 -19.94 -5.90 3.93
N MET A 115 -19.94 -4.67 4.45
CA MET A 115 -18.70 -3.99 4.85
C MET A 115 -17.99 -4.76 5.96
N GLY A 116 -18.72 -5.17 7.01
CA GLY A 116 -18.18 -5.95 8.11
C GLY A 116 -17.50 -7.23 7.63
N LEU A 117 -18.19 -8.03 6.82
CA LEU A 117 -17.63 -9.27 6.27
C LEU A 117 -16.37 -9.02 5.44
N ALA A 118 -16.39 -8.03 4.53
CA ALA A 118 -15.24 -7.69 3.71
C ALA A 118 -14.04 -7.25 4.56
N TYR A 119 -14.26 -6.40 5.56
CA TYR A 119 -13.19 -5.94 6.44
C TYR A 119 -12.69 -7.02 7.41
N SER A 120 -13.55 -7.95 7.86
CA SER A 120 -13.14 -9.10 8.66
C SER A 120 -12.15 -9.97 7.89
N ILE A 121 -12.44 -10.30 6.62
CA ILE A 121 -11.50 -11.05 5.77
C ILE A 121 -10.22 -10.23 5.53
N ALA A 122 -10.37 -8.94 5.27
CA ALA A 122 -9.24 -8.05 5.02
C ALA A 122 -8.32 -7.92 6.25
N ALA A 123 -8.86 -7.99 7.47
CA ALA A 123 -8.11 -7.91 8.72
C ALA A 123 -7.11 -9.07 8.86
N PHE A 124 -7.51 -10.30 8.52
CA PHE A 124 -6.58 -11.44 8.51
C PHE A 124 -5.41 -11.20 7.55
N GLY A 125 -5.70 -10.65 6.36
CA GLY A 125 -4.66 -10.26 5.42
C GLY A 125 -3.71 -9.22 6.02
N GLY A 126 -4.24 -8.16 6.64
CA GLY A 126 -3.43 -7.13 7.30
C GLY A 126 -2.58 -7.66 8.45
N LEU A 127 -3.09 -8.65 9.20
CA LEU A 127 -2.40 -9.28 10.32
C LEU A 127 -1.20 -10.12 9.86
N ILE A 128 -1.38 -10.97 8.85
CA ILE A 128 -0.33 -11.88 8.38
C ILE A 128 0.68 -11.23 7.42
N GLY A 129 0.28 -10.14 6.76
CA GLY A 129 1.08 -9.51 5.71
C GLY A 129 2.44 -9.02 6.17
N ASN A 130 2.50 -8.29 7.29
CA ASN A 130 3.77 -7.77 7.82
C ASN A 130 4.71 -8.88 8.31
N PRO A 131 4.27 -9.86 9.11
CA PRO A 131 5.12 -11.01 9.48
C PRO A 131 5.67 -11.78 8.28
N ILE A 132 4.85 -12.06 7.25
CA ILE A 132 5.32 -12.75 6.05
C ILE A 132 6.36 -11.90 5.31
N ALA A 133 6.11 -10.60 5.14
CA ALA A 133 7.09 -9.69 4.56
C ALA A 133 8.40 -9.65 5.37
N GLY A 134 8.31 -9.71 6.70
CA GLY A 134 9.45 -9.80 7.60
C GLY A 134 10.24 -11.10 7.44
N ALA A 135 9.57 -12.23 7.25
CA ALA A 135 10.21 -13.51 6.95
C ALA A 135 10.92 -13.51 5.58
N CYS A 136 10.55 -12.60 4.68
CA CYS A 136 11.25 -12.40 3.41
C CYS A 136 12.52 -11.52 3.54
N LEU A 137 12.79 -10.93 4.71
CA LEU A 137 14.04 -10.20 4.94
C LEU A 137 15.22 -11.18 4.91
N ARG A 138 16.32 -10.76 4.27
CA ARG A 138 17.54 -11.58 4.18
C ARG A 138 18.60 -11.00 5.10
N ASP A 139 18.77 -11.64 6.25
CA ASP A 139 19.85 -11.32 7.16
C ASP A 139 21.21 -11.51 6.46
N HIS A 140 22.13 -10.57 6.65
CA HIS A 140 23.49 -10.58 6.10
C HIS A 140 23.64 -10.41 4.58
N ALA A 141 22.70 -9.76 3.90
CA ALA A 141 22.77 -9.50 2.46
C ALA A 141 23.83 -8.46 2.00
N GLY A 142 24.63 -7.91 2.92
CA GLY A 142 25.67 -6.91 2.68
C GLY A 142 25.15 -5.49 2.48
N ASP A 143 24.05 -5.32 1.73
CA ASP A 143 23.44 -4.02 1.44
C ASP A 143 21.98 -3.97 1.94
N ALA A 144 21.57 -2.86 2.58
CA ALA A 144 20.19 -2.61 3.04
C ALA A 144 19.14 -2.86 1.95
N GLN A 145 19.50 -2.41 0.77
CA GLN A 145 18.78 -2.53 -0.46
C GLN A 145 18.49 -4.01 -0.78
N ARG A 146 19.45 -4.94 -0.65
CA ARG A 146 19.26 -6.39 -0.88
C ARG A 146 18.50 -7.08 0.25
N GLU A 147 18.74 -6.68 1.49
CA GLU A 147 18.06 -7.21 2.67
C GLU A 147 16.54 -7.01 2.59
N PHE A 148 16.09 -5.86 2.09
CA PHE A 148 14.67 -5.50 1.99
C PHE A 148 14.01 -5.84 0.65
N GLN A 149 14.73 -6.45 -0.30
CA GLN A 149 14.14 -6.88 -1.58
C GLN A 149 12.91 -7.77 -1.39
N GLY A 150 13.01 -8.77 -0.51
CA GLY A 150 11.95 -9.73 -0.25
C GLY A 150 10.61 -9.08 0.12
N PRO A 151 10.55 -8.22 1.17
CA PRO A 151 9.34 -7.48 1.53
C PRO A 151 8.73 -6.69 0.36
N TRP A 152 9.54 -5.98 -0.42
CA TRP A 152 9.09 -5.16 -1.55
C TRP A 152 8.50 -6.01 -2.68
N PHE A 153 9.19 -7.09 -3.06
CA PHE A 153 8.70 -8.02 -4.07
C PHE A 153 7.44 -8.76 -3.61
N PHE A 154 7.39 -9.21 -2.35
CA PHE A 154 6.21 -9.84 -1.78
C PHE A 154 5.01 -8.90 -1.84
N ALA A 155 5.16 -7.67 -1.36
CA ALA A 155 4.08 -6.68 -1.38
C ALA A 155 3.65 -6.33 -2.82
N GLY A 156 4.62 -6.13 -3.73
CA GLY A 156 4.37 -5.81 -5.13
C GLY A 156 3.65 -6.94 -5.87
N ALA A 157 4.08 -8.19 -5.69
CA ALA A 157 3.47 -9.37 -6.29
C ALA A 157 2.02 -9.56 -5.81
N PHE A 158 1.76 -9.45 -4.50
CA PHE A 158 0.41 -9.51 -3.97
C PHE A 158 -0.49 -8.38 -4.50
N MET A 159 0.06 -7.17 -4.73
CA MET A 159 -0.68 -6.08 -5.36
C MET A 159 -1.00 -6.34 -6.83
N LEU A 160 -0.07 -6.94 -7.59
CA LEU A 160 -0.34 -7.34 -8.97
C LEU A 160 -1.40 -8.43 -9.04
N LEU A 161 -1.33 -9.44 -8.17
CA LEU A 161 -2.36 -10.48 -8.08
C LEU A 161 -3.74 -9.88 -7.77
N ALA A 162 -3.81 -8.96 -6.80
CA ALA A 162 -5.04 -8.23 -6.50
C ALA A 162 -5.56 -7.42 -7.70
N THR A 163 -4.65 -6.79 -8.47
CA THR A 163 -5.01 -6.09 -9.71
C THR A 163 -5.64 -7.06 -10.71
N GLY A 164 -5.03 -8.22 -10.92
CA GLY A 164 -5.55 -9.26 -11.80
C GLY A 164 -6.97 -9.67 -11.40
N CYS A 165 -7.18 -10.00 -10.13
CA CYS A 165 -8.51 -10.36 -9.62
C CYS A 165 -9.56 -9.27 -9.88
N LEU A 166 -9.19 -7.99 -9.71
CA LEU A 166 -10.11 -6.86 -9.94
C LEU A 166 -10.44 -6.62 -11.42
N VAL A 167 -9.52 -6.92 -12.34
CA VAL A 167 -9.74 -6.76 -13.79
C VAL A 167 -10.59 -7.90 -14.35
N PHE A 168 -10.52 -9.09 -13.75
CA PHE A 168 -11.28 -10.27 -14.18
C PHE A 168 -12.65 -10.44 -13.48
N THR A 169 -13.06 -9.49 -12.63
CA THR A 169 -14.37 -9.48 -11.92
C THR A 169 -15.30 -8.44 -12.53
#